data_AF-A0A1D9PUS9-F1
#
_entry.id   AF-A0A1D9PUS9-F1
#
_cell.length_a   1.000
_cell.length_b   1.000
_cell.length_c   1.000
_cell.angle_alpha   90.00
_cell.angle_beta   90.00
_cell.angle_gamma   90.00
#
_symmetry.space_group_name_H-M   'P 1'
#
loop_
_entity.id
_entity.type
_entity.pdbx_description
1 polymer ?
#
loop_
_entity_poly.entity_id
_entity_poly.type
_entity_poly.pdbx_seq_one_letter_code
_entity_poly.pdbx_strand_id
1 'polypeptide(L)'
;MDSAAVFKYDPLENVTKEIRLIHLLPGKAHDHLRIDIFSRELVAAKQDRTNRLSRDDIQQTLPAHWDASQTVEGRLLFIRGTDNVTITTWEHPIKDFDKSRFNTPVIGGLSPPSFSFEALSYVWGPQNNQVEIQVVPGVSAHGLVLNPGGSLCIGQALATALRHLRRENEERTLWIDARSIDQSNKVEKTGKDTSDG
;
A
#
# COMPACT_ATOMS: atom_id res chain seq x y z
N MET A 1 -10.86 -34.58 -15.03
CA MET A 1 -10.15 -33.31 -14.84
C MET A 1 -11.11 -32.41 -14.10
N ASP A 2 -10.95 -32.29 -12.79
CA ASP A 2 -11.80 -31.40 -11.99
C ASP A 2 -11.49 -29.96 -12.42
N SER A 3 -12.51 -29.27 -12.93
CA SER A 3 -12.44 -27.83 -13.16
C SER A 3 -12.25 -27.18 -11.80
N ALA A 4 -11.11 -26.51 -11.58
CA ALA A 4 -10.90 -25.73 -10.36
C ALA A 4 -12.04 -24.69 -10.24
N ALA A 5 -12.54 -24.47 -9.02
CA ALA A 5 -13.56 -23.47 -8.78
C ALA A 5 -13.00 -22.07 -9.09
N VAL A 6 -13.81 -21.21 -9.72
CA VAL A 6 -13.43 -19.82 -9.98
C VAL A 6 -13.28 -19.10 -8.64
N PHE A 7 -12.11 -18.49 -8.43
CA PHE A 7 -11.83 -17.72 -7.23
C PHE A 7 -12.75 -16.50 -7.14
N LYS A 8 -13.30 -16.27 -5.95
CA LYS A 8 -14.14 -15.10 -5.66
C LYS A 8 -13.49 -14.26 -4.58
N TYR A 9 -13.53 -12.94 -4.77
CA TYR A 9 -13.06 -12.01 -3.76
C TYR A 9 -14.05 -11.96 -2.60
N ASP A 10 -13.52 -12.15 -1.40
CA ASP A 10 -14.25 -11.80 -0.19
C ASP A 10 -14.18 -10.27 0.00
N PRO A 11 -15.29 -9.64 0.41
CA PRO A 11 -15.29 -8.25 0.86
C PRO A 11 -14.27 -8.04 1.99
N LEU A 12 -13.64 -6.87 2.02
CA LEU A 12 -12.87 -6.47 3.20
C LEU A 12 -13.83 -6.27 4.37
N GLU A 13 -13.46 -6.76 5.55
CA GLU A 13 -14.25 -6.57 6.78
C GLU A 13 -14.26 -5.10 7.18
N ASN A 14 -13.12 -4.41 7.00
CA ASN A 14 -13.00 -2.98 7.23
C ASN A 14 -12.26 -2.28 6.09
N VAL A 15 -13.01 -1.80 5.10
CA VAL A 15 -12.49 -1.09 3.92
C VAL A 15 -11.63 0.14 4.25
N THR A 16 -11.73 0.71 5.45
CA THR A 16 -10.95 1.90 5.86
C THR A 16 -9.64 1.56 6.55
N LYS A 17 -9.48 0.31 7.01
CA LYS A 17 -8.33 -0.15 7.78
C LYS A 17 -7.64 -1.34 7.16
N GLU A 18 -8.17 -1.94 6.11
CA GLU A 18 -7.59 -3.14 5.52
C GLU A 18 -7.08 -2.89 4.11
N ILE A 19 -6.03 -3.62 3.76
CA ILE A 19 -5.53 -3.72 2.40
C ILE A 19 -5.49 -5.19 1.97
N ARG A 20 -5.72 -5.43 0.68
CA ARG A 20 -5.44 -6.73 0.07
C ARG A 20 -4.03 -6.78 -0.45
N LEU A 21 -3.38 -7.92 -0.25
CA LEU A 21 -2.04 -8.22 -0.69
C LEU A 21 -2.05 -9.58 -1.39
N ILE A 22 -1.01 -9.81 -2.18
CA ILE A 22 -0.77 -11.12 -2.76
C ILE A 22 0.60 -11.65 -2.36
N HIS A 23 0.70 -12.96 -2.16
CA HIS A 23 1.99 -13.65 -2.27
C HIS A 23 2.13 -14.19 -3.68
N LEU A 24 3.13 -13.72 -4.40
CA LEU A 24 3.57 -14.33 -5.64
C LEU A 24 4.50 -15.49 -5.32
N LEU A 25 4.05 -16.72 -5.57
CA LEU A 25 4.80 -17.92 -5.17
C LEU A 25 6.03 -18.18 -6.07
N PRO A 26 7.08 -18.84 -5.52
CA PRO A 26 8.29 -19.14 -6.28
C PRO A 26 8.06 -20.03 -7.49
N GLY A 27 9.00 -19.94 -8.43
CA GLY A 27 9.15 -20.87 -9.56
C GLY A 27 9.70 -20.19 -10.81
N LYS A 28 9.80 -20.92 -11.90
CA LYS A 28 10.47 -20.43 -13.11
C LYS A 28 9.61 -19.44 -13.88
N ALA A 29 10.25 -18.63 -14.72
CA ALA A 29 9.60 -17.57 -15.48
C ALA A 29 8.40 -18.05 -16.33
N HIS A 30 8.45 -19.28 -16.85
CA HIS A 30 7.41 -19.85 -17.72
C HIS A 30 6.47 -20.82 -17.01
N ASP A 31 6.71 -21.13 -15.72
CA ASP A 31 5.83 -22.00 -14.97
C ASP A 31 4.47 -21.33 -14.78
N HIS A 32 3.42 -22.14 -14.60
CA HIS A 32 2.10 -21.63 -14.24
C HIS A 32 2.21 -20.73 -13.00
N LEU A 33 1.58 -19.55 -13.05
CA LEU A 33 1.62 -18.59 -11.97
C LEU A 33 0.70 -19.08 -10.85
N ARG A 34 1.22 -19.03 -9.62
CA ARG A 34 0.48 -19.35 -8.41
C ARG A 34 0.60 -18.19 -7.45
N ILE A 35 -0.52 -17.77 -6.88
CA ILE A 35 -0.58 -16.69 -5.90
C ILE A 35 -1.41 -17.10 -4.70
N ASP A 36 -1.16 -16.47 -3.57
CA ASP A 36 -2.09 -16.40 -2.44
C ASP A 36 -2.64 -14.97 -2.35
N ILE A 37 -3.90 -14.81 -1.96
CA ILE A 37 -4.56 -13.49 -1.78
C ILE A 37 -5.08 -13.41 -0.35
N PHE A 38 -4.68 -12.36 0.37
CA PHE A 38 -5.05 -12.18 1.77
C PHE A 38 -5.20 -10.70 2.13
N SER A 39 -5.96 -10.45 3.19
CA SER A 39 -6.17 -9.11 3.74
C SER A 39 -5.30 -8.88 4.98
N ARG A 40 -4.86 -7.64 5.20
CA ARG A 40 -4.20 -7.23 6.44
C ARG A 40 -4.68 -5.87 6.90
N GLU A 41 -4.78 -5.71 8.22
CA GLU A 41 -5.03 -4.43 8.86
C GLU A 41 -3.80 -3.50 8.75
N LEU A 42 -4.04 -2.26 8.36
CA LEU A 42 -3.14 -1.13 8.41
C LEU A 42 -3.06 -0.63 9.86
N VAL A 43 -2.04 -1.11 10.58
CA VAL A 43 -1.73 -0.57 11.89
C VAL A 43 -1.08 0.80 11.73
N ALA A 44 -1.77 1.85 12.17
CA ALA A 44 -1.19 3.18 12.22
C ALA A 44 0.09 3.14 13.07
N ALA A 45 1.19 3.65 12.51
CA ALA A 45 2.43 3.79 13.26
C ALA A 45 2.14 4.61 14.52
N LYS A 46 2.36 4.02 15.70
CA LYS A 46 2.31 4.74 16.97
C LYS A 46 3.43 5.78 16.94
N GLN A 47 3.07 7.02 16.60
CA GLN A 47 4.01 8.12 16.64
C GLN A 47 4.27 8.42 18.11
N ASP A 48 5.47 8.11 18.60
CA ASP A 48 5.93 8.69 19.85
C ASP A 48 6.12 10.20 19.61
N ARG A 49 5.24 10.98 20.23
CA ARG A 49 5.20 12.45 20.14
C ARG A 49 5.75 13.12 21.40
N THR A 50 6.30 12.35 22.35
CA THR A 50 6.64 12.84 23.69
C THR A 50 7.69 13.95 23.71
N ASN A 51 8.53 14.07 22.68
CA ASN A 51 9.58 15.10 22.58
C ASN A 51 9.35 16.16 21.47
N ARG A 52 8.16 16.19 20.84
CA ARG A 52 7.89 17.14 19.75
C ARG A 52 7.38 18.48 20.27
N LEU A 53 7.92 19.55 19.68
CA LEU A 53 7.37 20.89 19.83
C LEU A 53 6.06 20.99 19.05
N SER A 54 5.12 21.81 19.54
CA SER A 54 3.90 22.12 18.79
C SER A 54 4.23 22.94 17.54
N ARG A 55 3.30 23.02 16.59
CA ARG A 55 3.45 23.90 15.41
C ARG A 55 3.72 25.33 15.82
N ASP A 56 3.06 25.81 16.87
CA ASP A 56 3.21 27.20 17.35
C ASP A 56 4.55 27.41 18.04
N ASP A 57 5.04 26.44 18.80
CA ASP A 57 6.40 26.51 19.38
C ASP A 57 7.47 26.51 18.27
N ILE A 58 7.28 25.71 17.22
CA ILE A 58 8.19 25.72 16.06
C ILE A 58 8.09 27.06 15.32
N GLN A 59 6.89 27.62 15.13
CA GLN A 59 6.71 28.92 14.51
C GLN A 59 7.51 30.02 15.23
N GLN A 60 7.58 29.96 16.56
CA GLN A 60 8.35 30.91 17.37
C GLN A 60 9.87 30.80 17.17
N THR A 61 10.36 29.66 16.67
CA THR A 61 11.78 29.46 16.39
C THR A 61 12.20 29.95 14.99
N LEU A 62 11.24 30.28 14.12
CA LEU A 62 11.52 30.63 12.74
C LEU A 62 11.99 32.08 12.58
N PRO A 63 12.90 32.36 11.63
CA PRO A 63 13.26 33.73 11.26
C PRO A 63 12.07 34.51 10.70
N ALA A 64 12.19 35.84 10.64
CA ALA A 64 11.20 36.67 9.96
C ALA A 64 10.94 36.18 8.51
N HIS A 65 9.70 36.29 8.05
CA HIS A 65 9.23 35.87 6.73
C HIS A 65 9.18 34.35 6.49
N TRP A 66 9.34 33.55 7.55
CA TRP A 66 9.09 32.11 7.54
C TRP A 66 7.81 31.76 8.29
N ASP A 67 7.09 30.78 7.76
CA ASP A 67 5.89 30.20 8.37
C ASP A 67 6.01 28.67 8.38
N ALA A 68 5.42 28.04 9.38
CA ALA A 68 5.29 26.61 9.53
C ALA A 68 3.83 26.21 9.32
N SER A 69 3.58 25.35 8.34
CA SER A 69 2.27 24.74 8.09
C SER A 69 2.31 23.25 8.41
N GLN A 70 1.25 22.73 9.04
CA GLN A 70 1.13 21.30 9.34
C GLN A 70 0.30 20.60 8.25
N THR A 71 0.85 19.53 7.71
CA THR A 71 0.15 18.64 6.77
C THR A 71 -0.85 17.73 7.50
N VAL A 72 -1.76 17.11 6.74
CA VAL A 72 -2.69 16.10 7.28
C VAL A 72 -1.98 14.90 7.94
N GLU A 73 -0.75 14.61 7.51
CA GLU A 73 0.11 13.54 8.07
C GLU A 73 0.83 13.99 9.36
N GLY A 74 0.64 15.25 9.78
CA GLY A 74 1.26 15.83 10.95
C GLY A 74 2.70 16.31 10.75
N ARG A 75 3.25 16.22 9.52
CA ARG A 75 4.56 16.77 9.16
C ARG A 75 4.49 18.29 9.01
N LEU A 76 5.56 18.99 9.39
CA LEU A 76 5.70 20.43 9.20
C LEU A 76 6.36 20.76 7.86
N LEU A 77 5.76 21.69 7.14
CA LEU A 77 6.25 22.30 5.91
C LEU A 77 6.63 23.75 6.23
N PHE A 78 7.87 24.13 5.92
CA PHE A 78 8.35 25.49 6.13
C PHE A 78 8.21 26.28 4.84
N ILE A 79 7.65 27.46 4.96
CA ILE A 79 7.28 28.33 3.85
C ILE A 79 7.98 29.66 4.08
N ARG A 80 8.80 30.09 3.12
CA ARG A 80 9.37 31.44 3.10
C ARG A 80 8.63 32.28 2.08
N GLY A 81 7.88 33.27 2.54
CA GLY A 81 7.21 34.25 1.68
C GLY A 81 8.05 35.51 1.55
N THR A 82 8.46 35.85 0.34
CA THR A 82 9.01 37.17 0.01
C THR A 82 8.15 37.80 -1.09
N ASP A 83 8.22 39.12 -1.25
CA ASP A 83 7.32 39.90 -2.14
C ASP A 83 7.21 39.35 -3.57
N ASN A 84 8.21 38.59 -4.05
CA ASN A 84 8.25 38.03 -5.40
C ASN A 84 8.38 36.50 -5.48
N VAL A 85 8.67 35.79 -4.37
CA VAL A 85 8.95 34.34 -4.38
C VAL A 85 8.45 33.69 -3.10
N THR A 86 7.72 32.59 -3.26
CA THR A 86 7.37 31.65 -2.18
C THR A 86 8.21 30.40 -2.34
N ILE A 87 8.99 30.05 -1.31
CA ILE A 87 9.77 28.82 -1.25
C ILE A 87 9.15 27.90 -0.21
N THR A 88 9.02 26.62 -0.52
CA THR A 88 8.61 25.60 0.44
C THR A 88 9.73 24.58 0.65
N THR A 89 9.93 24.13 1.89
CA THR A 89 10.95 23.13 2.22
C THR A 89 10.53 22.30 3.43
N TRP A 90 11.01 21.05 3.48
CA TRP A 90 10.89 20.17 4.66
C TRP A 90 12.01 20.41 5.68
N GLU A 91 13.00 21.24 5.33
CA GLU A 91 14.13 21.55 6.19
C GLU A 91 13.88 22.81 7.01
N HIS A 92 14.18 22.75 8.30
CA HIS A 92 14.13 23.93 9.14
C HIS A 92 15.20 24.95 8.69
N PRO A 93 14.88 26.26 8.61
CA PRO A 93 15.80 27.27 8.09
C PRO A 93 17.05 27.50 8.96
N ILE A 94 17.02 27.08 10.22
CA ILE A 94 18.19 27.05 11.10
C ILE A 94 18.91 25.70 10.95
N LYS A 95 20.15 25.75 10.43
CA LYS A 95 20.96 24.59 10.03
C LYS A 95 21.14 23.53 11.11
N ASP A 96 21.29 23.96 12.36
CA ASP A 96 21.58 23.08 13.51
C ASP A 96 20.37 22.87 14.41
N PHE A 97 19.16 23.21 13.94
CA PHE A 97 17.96 22.93 14.71
C PHE A 97 17.76 21.43 14.83
N ASP A 98 17.51 20.96 16.05
CA ASP A 98 17.29 19.54 16.32
C ASP A 98 16.05 19.05 15.57
N LYS A 99 16.31 18.32 14.48
CA LYS A 99 15.28 17.76 13.60
C LYS A 99 14.31 16.86 14.35
N SER A 100 14.72 16.20 15.45
CA SER A 100 13.83 15.33 16.23
C SER A 100 12.66 16.08 16.90
N ARG A 101 12.80 17.40 17.07
CA ARG A 101 11.79 18.26 17.72
C ARG A 101 10.59 18.57 16.83
N PHE A 102 10.73 18.46 15.50
CA PHE A 102 9.69 18.80 14.53
C PHE A 102 9.47 17.76 13.44
N ASN A 103 10.45 16.89 13.17
CA ASN A 103 10.24 15.77 12.28
C ASN A 103 9.31 14.75 12.96
N THR A 104 8.33 14.31 12.20
CA THR A 104 7.83 12.95 12.37
C THR A 104 9.02 12.02 12.13
N PRO A 105 9.39 11.12 13.06
CA PRO A 105 10.39 10.10 12.77
C PRO A 105 9.99 9.51 11.43
N VAL A 106 10.86 9.72 10.45
CA VAL A 106 10.79 8.97 9.22
C VAL A 106 10.73 7.52 9.67
N ILE A 107 9.91 6.74 8.98
CA ILE A 107 9.67 5.30 9.18
C ILE A 107 10.97 4.47 9.34
N GLY A 108 12.17 5.05 9.21
CA GLY A 108 13.47 4.44 9.49
C GLY A 108 13.95 4.41 10.95
N GLY A 109 13.19 4.93 11.92
CA GLY A 109 13.53 4.83 13.36
C GLY A 109 12.54 4.00 14.20
N LEU A 110 11.38 3.67 13.63
CA LEU A 110 10.50 2.67 14.20
C LEU A 110 11.08 1.30 13.85
N SER A 111 10.95 0.31 14.74
CA SER A 111 11.07 -1.10 14.35
C SER A 111 10.42 -1.25 12.97
N PRO A 112 11.08 -1.87 11.97
CA PRO A 112 10.50 -2.00 10.64
C PRO A 112 9.04 -2.43 10.81
N PRO A 113 8.10 -1.89 9.99
CA PRO A 113 6.72 -2.33 10.08
C PRO A 113 6.75 -3.85 10.15
N SER A 114 5.98 -4.44 11.06
CA SER A 114 6.02 -5.89 11.36
C SER A 114 5.74 -6.78 10.13
N PHE A 115 5.53 -6.14 8.99
CA PHE A 115 5.21 -6.68 7.71
C PHE A 115 5.66 -5.70 6.61
N SER A 116 6.35 -6.21 5.58
CA SER A 116 6.81 -5.42 4.42
C SER A 116 6.18 -5.95 3.15
N PHE A 117 5.93 -5.07 2.19
CA PHE A 117 5.41 -5.42 0.87
C PHE A 117 5.94 -4.45 -0.19
N GLU A 118 5.94 -4.88 -1.44
CA GLU A 118 6.30 -4.05 -2.59
C GLU A 118 5.03 -3.60 -3.33
N ALA A 119 4.96 -2.37 -3.80
CA ALA A 119 3.83 -1.91 -4.63
C ALA A 119 4.13 -2.16 -6.12
N LEU A 120 3.20 -2.79 -6.84
CA LEU A 120 3.29 -2.94 -8.29
C LEU A 120 2.40 -1.91 -8.99
N SER A 121 3.04 -0.99 -9.70
CA SER A 121 2.39 -0.15 -10.70
C SER A 121 2.69 -0.68 -12.10
N TYR A 122 1.67 -0.92 -12.91
CA TYR A 122 1.82 -1.44 -14.26
C TYR A 122 0.81 -0.80 -15.22
N VAL A 123 1.10 -0.82 -16.51
CA VAL A 123 0.21 -0.27 -17.54
C VAL A 123 -0.89 -1.26 -17.85
N TRP A 124 -2.14 -0.79 -17.91
CA TRP A 124 -3.26 -1.60 -18.36
C TRP A 124 -3.08 -1.94 -19.85
N GLY A 125 -3.08 -3.24 -20.14
CA GLY A 125 -3.10 -3.74 -21.51
C GLY A 125 -4.53 -3.99 -21.99
N PRO A 126 -4.70 -4.26 -23.29
CA PRO A 126 -5.98 -4.75 -23.80
C PRO A 126 -6.40 -6.01 -23.02
N GLN A 127 -7.71 -6.14 -22.79
CA GLN A 127 -8.30 -7.22 -22.00
C GLN A 127 -8.41 -8.54 -22.78
N ASN A 128 -7.91 -8.57 -24.02
CA ASN A 128 -7.83 -9.78 -24.82
C ASN A 128 -6.72 -10.69 -24.27
N ASN A 129 -6.86 -12.00 -24.50
CA ASN A 129 -5.90 -13.02 -24.06
C ASN A 129 -5.63 -13.00 -22.54
N GLN A 130 -6.69 -13.20 -21.75
CA GLN A 130 -6.55 -13.42 -20.32
C GLN A 130 -5.71 -14.67 -20.05
N VAL A 131 -4.92 -14.62 -18.98
CA VAL A 131 -4.10 -15.72 -18.49
C VAL A 131 -4.77 -16.26 -17.23
N GLU A 132 -5.14 -17.53 -17.25
CA GLU A 132 -5.56 -18.23 -16.05
C GLU A 132 -4.35 -18.46 -15.14
N ILE A 133 -4.51 -18.15 -13.87
CA ILE A 133 -3.55 -18.41 -12.80
C ILE A 133 -4.24 -19.15 -11.66
N GLN A 134 -3.44 -19.81 -10.82
CA GLN A 134 -3.94 -20.50 -9.64
C GLN A 134 -3.86 -19.61 -8.41
N VAL A 135 -4.97 -19.48 -7.69
CA VAL A 135 -4.99 -18.99 -6.31
C VAL A 135 -4.89 -20.20 -5.39
N VAL A 136 -3.83 -20.29 -4.60
CA VAL A 136 -3.66 -21.36 -3.61
C VAL A 136 -4.49 -21.03 -2.36
N PRO A 137 -5.00 -22.05 -1.63
CA PRO A 137 -5.69 -21.80 -0.37
C PRO A 137 -4.75 -21.12 0.63
N GLY A 138 -5.16 -19.95 1.14
CA GLY A 138 -4.48 -19.27 2.23
C GLY A 138 -4.92 -19.86 3.57
N VAL A 139 -3.96 -20.12 4.46
CA VAL A 139 -4.22 -20.68 5.80
C VAL A 139 -3.45 -19.88 6.84
N SER A 140 -4.12 -19.49 7.93
CA SER A 140 -3.46 -18.80 9.03
C SER A 140 -2.54 -19.74 9.82
N ALA A 141 -1.67 -19.19 10.66
CA ALA A 141 -0.82 -19.97 11.56
C ALA A 141 -1.62 -20.91 12.50
N HIS A 142 -2.92 -20.64 12.69
CA HIS A 142 -3.82 -21.43 13.53
C HIS A 142 -4.70 -22.40 12.71
N GLY A 143 -4.40 -22.59 11.42
CA GLY A 143 -5.13 -23.53 10.57
C GLY A 143 -6.48 -23.03 10.04
N LEU A 144 -6.79 -21.74 10.23
CA LEU A 144 -8.02 -21.16 9.68
C LEU A 144 -7.83 -20.88 8.20
N VAL A 145 -8.76 -21.33 7.37
CA VAL A 145 -8.79 -21.01 5.94
C VAL A 145 -9.08 -19.53 5.78
N LEU A 146 -8.12 -18.79 5.24
CA LEU A 146 -8.21 -17.36 4.94
C LEU A 146 -8.83 -17.12 3.56
N ASN A 147 -8.55 -18.02 2.61
CA ASN A 147 -9.22 -18.07 1.33
C ASN A 147 -9.24 -19.53 0.81
N PRO A 148 -10.28 -19.94 0.08
CA PRO A 148 -10.44 -21.33 -0.37
C PRO A 148 -9.56 -21.71 -1.57
N GLY A 149 -8.80 -20.77 -2.15
CA GLY A 149 -8.14 -20.94 -3.43
C GLY A 149 -9.10 -21.03 -4.63
N GLY A 150 -8.56 -21.29 -5.82
CA GLY A 150 -9.32 -21.41 -7.06
C GLY A 150 -8.52 -21.04 -8.30
N SER A 151 -9.20 -20.85 -9.43
CA SER A 151 -8.62 -20.25 -10.64
C SER A 151 -9.05 -18.79 -10.81
N LEU A 152 -8.15 -17.96 -11.31
CA LEU A 152 -8.38 -16.55 -11.56
C LEU A 152 -7.83 -16.15 -12.94
N CYS A 153 -8.64 -15.48 -13.74
CA CYS A 153 -8.20 -14.94 -15.02
C CYS A 153 -7.70 -13.50 -14.85
N ILE A 154 -6.43 -13.26 -15.18
CA ILE A 154 -5.82 -11.92 -15.14
C ILE A 154 -5.44 -11.44 -16.55
N GLY A 155 -5.30 -10.13 -16.74
CA GLY A 155 -4.83 -9.58 -18.01
C GLY A 155 -3.38 -9.96 -18.31
N GLN A 156 -3.03 -10.11 -19.60
CA GLN A 156 -1.68 -10.47 -20.06
C GLN A 156 -0.59 -9.52 -19.53
N ALA A 157 -0.89 -8.22 -19.42
CA ALA A 157 0.04 -7.23 -18.89
C ALA A 157 0.42 -7.53 -17.43
N LEU A 158 -0.57 -7.86 -16.59
CA LEU A 158 -0.34 -8.24 -15.20
C LEU A 158 0.43 -9.58 -15.12
N ALA A 159 0.02 -10.58 -15.90
CA ALA A 159 0.70 -11.87 -15.93
C ALA A 159 2.18 -11.74 -16.32
N THR A 160 2.48 -10.85 -17.27
CA THR A 160 3.85 -10.56 -17.71
C THR A 160 4.64 -9.86 -16.59
N ALA A 161 4.06 -8.83 -15.96
CA ALA A 161 4.70 -8.15 -14.84
C ALA A 161 5.01 -9.11 -13.67
N LEU A 162 4.04 -9.96 -13.29
CA LEU A 162 4.23 -10.97 -12.25
C LEU A 162 5.36 -11.95 -12.60
N ARG A 163 5.46 -12.43 -13.84
CA ARG A 163 6.57 -13.31 -14.27
C ARG A 163 7.93 -12.64 -14.14
N HIS A 164 8.04 -11.35 -14.46
CA HIS A 164 9.30 -10.62 -14.31
C HIS A 164 9.68 -10.36 -12.85
N LEU A 165 8.70 -10.24 -11.96
CA LEU A 165 8.94 -10.08 -10.52
C LEU A 165 9.21 -11.42 -9.82
N ARG A 166 8.66 -12.53 -10.33
CA ARG A 166 8.75 -13.85 -9.72
C ARG A 166 10.21 -14.23 -9.47
N ARG A 167 10.52 -14.61 -8.22
CA ARG A 167 11.80 -15.21 -7.85
C ARG A 167 11.69 -16.72 -7.94
N GLU A 168 12.78 -17.39 -8.28
CA GLU A 168 12.75 -18.85 -8.48
C GLU A 168 12.54 -19.61 -7.15
N ASN A 169 13.08 -19.09 -6.06
CA ASN A 169 13.18 -19.80 -4.77
C ASN A 169 12.55 -19.04 -3.59
N GLU A 170 11.93 -17.90 -3.84
CA GLU A 170 11.37 -17.05 -2.79
C GLU A 170 10.04 -16.46 -3.25
N GLU A 171 9.10 -16.34 -2.32
CA GLU A 171 7.85 -15.63 -2.59
C GLU A 171 8.07 -14.12 -2.52
N ARG A 172 7.15 -13.36 -3.12
CA ARG A 172 7.12 -11.90 -2.95
C ARG A 172 5.75 -11.46 -2.47
N THR A 173 5.75 -10.58 -1.47
CA THR A 173 4.53 -9.91 -1.02
C THR A 173 4.32 -8.63 -1.81
N LEU A 174 3.25 -8.56 -2.60
CA LEU A 174 2.94 -7.42 -3.44
C LEU A 174 1.60 -6.80 -3.06
N TRP A 175 1.55 -5.47 -3.08
CA TRP A 175 0.30 -4.71 -3.16
C TRP A 175 0.03 -4.37 -4.62
N ILE A 176 -1.17 -4.73 -5.09
CA ILE A 176 -1.67 -4.47 -6.44
C ILE A 176 -3.11 -4.02 -6.28
N ASP A 177 -3.50 -2.99 -7.03
CA ASP A 177 -4.89 -2.53 -7.04
C ASP A 177 -5.85 -3.68 -7.42
N ALA A 178 -6.85 -3.96 -6.56
CA ALA A 178 -7.72 -5.13 -6.70
C ALA A 178 -8.53 -5.12 -8.01
N ARG A 179 -8.90 -3.93 -8.49
CA ARG A 179 -9.61 -3.75 -9.77
C ARG A 179 -8.72 -4.06 -10.96
N SER A 180 -7.42 -3.90 -10.78
CA SER A 180 -6.40 -4.24 -11.78
C SER A 180 -6.19 -5.76 -11.87
N ILE A 181 -6.43 -6.51 -10.77
CA ILE A 181 -6.38 -7.97 -10.76
C ILE A 181 -7.65 -8.59 -11.36
N ASP A 182 -8.83 -8.21 -10.85
CA ASP A 182 -10.13 -8.68 -11.37
C ASP A 182 -10.89 -7.55 -12.05
N GLN A 183 -10.44 -7.28 -13.28
CA GLN A 183 -11.01 -6.24 -14.14
C GLN A 183 -12.42 -6.56 -14.63
N SER A 184 -12.96 -7.76 -14.31
CA SER A 184 -14.29 -8.21 -14.71
C SER A 184 -15.34 -7.96 -13.63
N ASN A 185 -14.93 -7.83 -12.38
CA ASN A 185 -15.83 -7.66 -11.25
C ASN A 185 -16.29 -6.20 -11.11
N LYS A 186 -17.59 -6.00 -11.34
CA LYS A 186 -18.24 -4.68 -11.32
C LYS A 186 -18.68 -4.25 -9.92
N VAL A 187 -18.64 -5.13 -8.90
CA VAL A 187 -19.16 -4.80 -7.55
C VAL A 187 -18.27 -3.78 -6.84
N GLU A 188 -16.95 -3.88 -7.00
CA GLU A 188 -16.01 -2.88 -6.45
C GLU A 188 -16.04 -1.52 -7.18
N LYS A 189 -16.91 -1.35 -8.18
CA LYS A 189 -17.06 -0.09 -8.94
C LYS A 189 -17.99 0.91 -8.29
N THR A 190 -18.84 0.45 -7.38
CA THR A 190 -19.83 1.29 -6.71
C THR A 190 -19.70 1.01 -5.23
N GLY A 191 -18.90 1.82 -4.52
CA GLY A 191 -19.04 1.99 -3.07
C GLY A 191 -20.36 2.67 -2.74
N LYS A 192 -21.48 2.11 -3.21
CA LYS A 192 -22.83 2.49 -2.81
C LYS A 192 -23.31 1.38 -1.90
N ASP A 193 -23.17 1.60 -0.61
CA ASP A 193 -24.15 1.11 0.35
C ASP A 193 -25.52 1.57 -0.18
N THR A 194 -26.29 0.64 -0.73
CA THR A 194 -27.73 0.82 -0.83
C THR A 194 -28.32 0.48 0.54
N SER A 195 -28.13 1.42 1.47
CA SER A 195 -29.01 1.59 2.61
C SER A 195 -30.01 2.67 2.22
N ASP A 196 -31.20 2.29 1.79
CA ASP A 196 -32.46 2.81 2.35
C ASP A 196 -33.69 2.28 1.59
N GLY A 197 -34.68 1.87 2.40
CA GLY A 197 -36.12 2.08 2.17
C GLY A 197 -36.82 1.20 1.15
#